data_AF-A0A3D3XL82-F1
#
_entry.id   AF-A0A3D3XL82-F1
#
_cell.length_a   1.000
_cell.length_b   1.000
_cell.length_c   1.000
_cell.angle_alpha   90.00
_cell.angle_beta   90.00
_cell.angle_gamma   90.00
#
_symmetry.space_group_name_H-M   'P 1'
#
loop_
_entity.id
_entity.type
_entity.pdbx_description
1 polymer ?
#
loop_
_entity_poly.entity_id
_entity_poly.type
_entity_poly.pdbx_seq_one_letter_code
_entity_poly.pdbx_strand_id
1 'polypeptide(L)' 'RRAYTELKVSGVSNLFYIPGDDLLGHDAEGATDASHPNDLGFMRQADVFEPVLREALRLSDSL' A
#
# COMPACT_ATOMS: atom_id res chain seq x y z
N ARG A 1 -9.02 -8.30 4.41
CA ARG A 1 -8.64 -8.03 5.82
C ARG A 1 -8.64 -9.25 6.76
N ARG A 2 -9.44 -10.31 6.56
CA ARG A 2 -9.51 -11.48 7.48
C ARG A 2 -8.15 -12.05 7.91
N ALA A 3 -7.31 -12.43 6.96
CA ALA A 3 -5.98 -13.01 7.25
C ALA A 3 -5.09 -12.06 8.06
N TYR A 4 -5.12 -10.76 7.75
CA TYR A 4 -4.40 -9.75 8.55
C TYR A 4 -4.87 -9.75 10.01
N THR A 5 -6.18 -9.79 10.25
CA THR A 5 -6.74 -9.87 11.61
C THR A 5 -6.31 -11.15 12.33
N GLU A 6 -6.37 -12.30 11.66
CA GLU A 6 -5.94 -13.58 12.23
C GLU A 6 -4.45 -13.54 12.64
N LEU A 7 -3.59 -12.97 11.78
CA LEU A 7 -2.16 -12.80 12.08
C LEU A 7 -1.93 -11.84 13.24
N LYS A 8 -2.67 -10.73 13.33
CA LYS A 8 -2.63 -9.80 14.47
C LYS A 8 -3.04 -10.49 15.77
N VAL A 9 -4.09 -11.30 15.76
CA VAL A 9 -4.55 -12.07 16.93
C VAL A 9 -3.51 -13.13 17.33
N SER A 10 -2.84 -13.75 16.37
CA SER A 10 -1.76 -14.73 16.63
C SER A 10 -0.46 -14.12 17.17
N GLY A 11 -0.38 -12.79 17.28
CA GLY A 11 0.76 -12.10 17.87
C GLY A 11 1.90 -11.79 16.90
N VAL A 12 1.66 -11.85 15.57
CA VAL A 12 2.67 -11.41 14.59
C VAL A 12 2.97 -9.92 14.78
N SER A 13 4.21 -9.63 15.14
CA SER A 13 4.71 -8.27 15.33
C SER A 13 5.19 -7.66 14.01
N ASN A 14 5.26 -6.32 13.96
CA ASN A 14 5.68 -5.55 12.78
C ASN A 14 4.88 -5.90 11.49
N LEU A 15 3.59 -6.20 11.65
CA LEU A 15 2.67 -6.47 10.54
C LEU A 15 1.85 -5.21 10.20
N PHE A 16 1.98 -4.76 8.96
CA PHE A 16 1.30 -3.57 8.41
C PHE A 16 0.32 -3.99 7.31
N TYR A 17 -0.65 -3.14 6.98
CA TYR A 17 -1.69 -3.43 5.99
C TYR A 17 -1.97 -2.22 5.11
N ILE A 18 -1.88 -2.42 3.79
CA ILE A 18 -2.24 -1.43 2.77
C ILE A 18 -3.57 -1.87 2.12
N PRO A 19 -4.63 -1.05 2.15
CA PRO A 19 -5.86 -1.31 1.40
C PRO A 19 -5.62 -1.25 -0.11
N GLY A 20 -6.33 -2.07 -0.90
CA GLY A 20 -6.14 -2.14 -2.35
C GLY A 20 -6.90 -1.07 -3.14
N ASP A 21 -7.92 -0.47 -2.54
CA ASP A 21 -8.96 0.31 -3.25
C ASP A 21 -8.41 1.57 -3.93
N ASP A 22 -7.35 2.16 -3.37
CA ASP A 22 -6.79 3.44 -3.82
C ASP A 22 -5.55 3.28 -4.71
N LEU A 23 -5.07 2.05 -4.91
CA LEU A 23 -3.76 1.78 -5.53
C LEU A 23 -3.65 2.23 -6.99
N LEU A 24 -4.76 2.29 -7.72
CA LEU A 24 -4.78 2.69 -9.13
C LEU A 24 -5.51 4.03 -9.35
N GLY A 25 -6.02 4.64 -8.28
CA GLY A 25 -6.99 5.73 -8.37
C GLY A 25 -8.38 5.24 -8.81
N HIS A 26 -9.32 6.18 -8.94
CA HIS A 26 -10.74 5.88 -9.19
C HIS A 26 -11.24 6.35 -10.57
N ASP A 27 -10.33 6.69 -11.47
CA ASP A 27 -10.62 7.27 -12.80
C ASP A 27 -10.41 6.29 -13.97
N ALA A 28 -10.04 5.04 -13.67
CA ALA A 28 -9.70 4.00 -14.65
C ALA A 28 -8.44 4.29 -15.51
N GLU A 29 -7.63 5.30 -15.16
CA GLU A 29 -6.42 5.66 -15.90
C GLU A 29 -5.15 4.99 -15.36
N GLY A 30 -5.24 4.26 -14.24
CA GLY A 30 -4.08 3.70 -13.54
C GLY A 30 -3.53 2.40 -14.13
N ALA A 31 -4.19 1.77 -15.10
CA ALA A 31 -3.77 0.48 -15.66
C ALA A 31 -3.86 0.45 -17.19
N THR A 32 -2.89 -0.21 -17.83
CA THR A 32 -2.83 -0.31 -19.30
C THR A 32 -3.93 -1.21 -19.87
N ASP A 33 -4.25 -2.28 -19.15
CA ASP A 33 -5.14 -3.35 -19.60
C ASP A 33 -6.17 -3.74 -18.52
N ALA A 34 -6.48 -2.79 -17.62
CA ALA A 34 -7.30 -2.98 -16.42
C ALA A 34 -6.70 -3.90 -15.34
N SER A 35 -5.47 -4.42 -15.51
CA SER A 35 -4.80 -5.24 -14.50
C SER A 35 -3.39 -4.74 -14.15
N HIS A 36 -2.59 -4.41 -15.16
CA HIS A 36 -1.20 -4.03 -14.98
C HIS A 36 -1.07 -2.52 -14.84
N PRO A 37 -0.51 -2.01 -13.73
CA PRO A 37 -0.32 -0.57 -13.55
C PRO A 37 0.56 0.01 -14.66
N ASN A 38 0.17 1.17 -15.19
CA ASN A 38 1.05 1.99 -16.01
C ASN A 38 1.89 2.94 -15.12
N ASP A 39 2.64 3.86 -15.71
CA ASP A 39 3.49 4.79 -14.96
C ASP A 39 2.68 5.64 -13.94
N LEU A 40 1.48 6.11 -14.33
CA LEU A 40 0.58 6.83 -13.44
C LEU A 40 0.07 5.94 -12.31
N GLY A 41 -0.28 4.69 -12.61
CA GLY A 41 -0.67 3.69 -11.62
C GLY A 41 0.43 3.41 -10.60
N PHE A 42 1.67 3.18 -11.05
CA PHE A 42 2.81 2.96 -10.15
C PHE A 42 3.14 4.20 -9.30
N MET A 43 3.04 5.39 -9.86
CA MET A 43 3.20 6.63 -9.10
C MET A 43 2.16 6.72 -7.98
N ARG A 44 0.87 6.45 -8.28
CA ARG A 44 -0.20 6.41 -7.26
C ARG A 44 0.03 5.33 -6.21
N GLN A 45 0.48 4.14 -6.61
CA GLN A 45 0.88 3.09 -5.67
C GLN A 45 1.99 3.57 -4.73
N ALA A 46 3.00 4.25 -5.25
CA ALA A 46 4.08 4.79 -4.45
C ALA A 46 3.57 5.77 -3.38
N ASP A 47 2.67 6.69 -3.74
CA ASP A 47 2.06 7.64 -2.80
C ASP A 47 1.27 6.94 -1.67
N VAL A 48 0.62 5.82 -1.96
CA VAL A 48 -0.11 5.02 -0.95
C VAL A 48 0.85 4.19 -0.08
N PHE A 49 1.90 3.63 -0.69
CA PHE A 49 2.86 2.75 0.00
C PHE A 49 3.82 3.51 0.90
N GLU A 50 4.30 4.67 0.44
CA GLU A 50 5.33 5.47 1.08
C GLU A 50 5.09 5.72 2.58
N PRO A 51 3.91 6.20 3.03
CA PRO A 51 3.71 6.48 4.45
C PRO A 51 3.71 5.21 5.30
N VAL A 52 3.20 4.10 4.77
CA VAL A 52 3.19 2.80 5.47
C VAL A 52 4.59 2.21 5.55
N LEU A 53 5.39 2.34 4.49
CA LEU A 53 6.78 1.91 4.48
C LEU A 53 7.63 2.76 5.43
N ARG A 54 7.41 4.08 5.47
CA ARG A 54 8.05 4.99 6.41
C ARG A 54 7.79 4.57 7.87
N GLU A 55 6.53 4.30 8.21
CA GLU A 55 6.15 3.78 9.53
C GLU A 55 6.82 2.43 9.82
N ALA A 56 6.75 1.49 8.87
CA ALA A 56 7.29 0.14 9.03
C ALA A 56 8.80 0.11 9.23
N LEU A 57 9.52 0.99 8.51
CA LEU A 57 10.97 1.12 8.59
C LEU A 57 11.42 2.04 9.73
N ARG A 58 10.49 2.67 10.46
CA ARG A 58 10.76 3.63 11.54
C ARG A 58 11.67 4.76 11.08
N LEU A 59 11.47 5.22 9.86
CA LEU A 59 12.20 6.37 9.34
C LEU A 59 11.66 7.62 10.07
N SER A 60 12.50 8.26 10.87
CA SER A 60 12.24 9.63 11.31
C SER A 60 12.38 10.56 10.10
N ASP A 61 11.56 11.61 10.02
CA ASP A 61 11.80 12.66 9.05
C ASP A 61 13.18 13.28 9.32
N SER A 62 14.16 12.88 8.51
CA SER A 62 15.42 13.57 8.41
C SER A 62 15.23 14.71 7.42
N LEU A 63 14.58 15.78 7.88
CA LEU A 63 14.72 17.21 7.52
C LEU A 63 13.54 18.02 8.05
#